data_AF-A0A1D7XZV4-F1
#
_entry.id   AF-A0A1D7XZV4-F1
#
_cell.length_a   1.000
_cell.length_b   1.000
_cell.length_c   1.000
_cell.angle_alpha   90.00
_cell.angle_beta   90.00
_cell.angle_gamma   90.00
#
_symmetry.space_group_name_H-M   'P 1'
#
loop_
_entity.id
_entity.type
_entity.pdbx_description
1 polymer ?
#
loop_
_entity_poly.entity_id
_entity_poly.type
_entity_poly.pdbx_seq_one_letter_code
_entity_poly.pdbx_strand_id
1 'polypeptide(L)'
;MKHISLFYILLFSLFCTAQKDNDSNQLRENHYEILNAFINQKYNHEKTIYINKNIVQKKYSSNFKIKYNKLLNIYKNADSICNSSLDTLSMRINCKKAYFNEKYVGLLEDTDLDFFEKTSNRNFKERQVIDTKKLIDISSKIINHTEKFYKEEHKNLNFKETPSLKIHGFYFSENKNLVLIAYMMFPLSLRNGLEYGILKKEKGIWWRFIGSVGIDKTIISHQ
;
A
#
# COMPACT_ATOMS: atom_id res chain seq x y z
N MET A 1 69.13 -18.69 -13.08
CA MET A 1 68.30 -17.47 -13.19
C MET A 1 67.07 -17.76 -14.02
N LYS A 2 65.98 -18.15 -13.36
CA LYS A 2 64.58 -18.26 -13.83
C LYS A 2 63.80 -18.87 -12.66
N HIS A 3 62.49 -18.65 -12.62
CA HIS A 3 61.56 -19.07 -11.55
C HIS A 3 61.29 -18.06 -10.43
N ILE A 4 61.09 -16.78 -10.76
CA ILE A 4 60.28 -15.88 -9.91
C ILE A 4 59.37 -15.05 -10.84
N SER A 5 58.36 -15.68 -11.45
CA SER A 5 57.36 -14.89 -12.21
C SER A 5 56.06 -15.62 -12.57
N LEU A 6 55.65 -16.64 -11.83
CA LEU A 6 54.31 -17.23 -12.02
C LEU A 6 53.48 -17.34 -10.74
N PHE A 7 54.09 -17.18 -9.57
CA PHE A 7 53.36 -17.30 -8.31
C PHE A 7 52.59 -16.02 -7.92
N TYR A 8 53.02 -14.85 -8.40
CA TYR A 8 52.38 -13.56 -8.07
C TYR A 8 51.13 -13.26 -8.90
N ILE A 9 50.98 -13.85 -10.10
CA ILE A 9 49.78 -13.65 -10.94
C ILE A 9 48.61 -14.50 -10.43
N LEU A 10 48.89 -15.64 -9.76
CA LEU A 10 47.85 -16.51 -9.20
C LEU A 10 47.23 -15.97 -7.89
N LEU A 11 47.87 -15.01 -7.22
CA LEU A 11 47.35 -14.43 -5.98
C LEU A 11 46.35 -13.27 -6.22
N PHE A 12 46.26 -12.74 -7.44
CA PHE A 12 45.31 -11.67 -7.78
C PHE A 12 43.92 -12.18 -8.22
N SER A 13 43.74 -13.50 -8.42
CA SER A 13 42.47 -14.06 -8.90
C SER A 13 41.53 -14.56 -7.80
N LEU A 14 41.88 -14.44 -6.51
CA LEU A 14 41.07 -14.96 -5.39
C LEU A 14 40.21 -13.93 -4.66
N PHE A 15 40.26 -12.65 -5.04
CA PHE A 15 39.32 -11.64 -4.53
C PHE A 15 38.22 -11.32 -5.54
N CYS A 16 37.65 -12.35 -6.17
CA CYS A 16 36.29 -12.25 -6.67
C CYS A 16 35.35 -12.63 -5.52
N THR A 17 35.29 -11.78 -4.48
CA THR A 17 34.15 -11.81 -3.57
C THR A 17 32.94 -11.51 -4.42
N ALA A 18 32.18 -12.55 -4.76
CA ALA A 18 30.83 -12.40 -5.26
C ALA A 18 30.13 -11.42 -4.33
N GLN A 19 29.89 -10.21 -4.82
CA GLN A 19 29.06 -9.21 -4.18
C GLN A 19 27.68 -9.86 -4.10
N LYS A 20 27.43 -10.53 -2.98
CA LYS A 20 26.18 -11.22 -2.70
C LYS A 20 25.13 -10.12 -2.74
N ASP A 21 24.31 -10.11 -3.79
CA ASP A 21 23.21 -9.17 -4.01
C ASP A 21 22.42 -9.00 -2.70
N ASN A 22 22.78 -7.96 -1.95
CA ASN A 22 22.05 -7.55 -0.75
C ASN A 22 20.93 -6.57 -1.13
N ASP A 23 20.78 -6.27 -2.44
CA ASP A 23 19.79 -5.36 -3.01
C ASP A 23 18.47 -6.03 -3.38
N SER A 24 18.38 -7.37 -3.42
CA SER A 24 17.15 -8.06 -3.85
C SER A 24 15.96 -7.82 -2.93
N ASN A 25 16.20 -7.44 -1.67
CA ASN A 25 15.16 -7.20 -0.67
C ASN A 25 14.87 -5.71 -0.47
N GLN A 26 15.52 -4.81 -1.19
CA GLN A 26 15.22 -3.39 -1.09
C GLN A 26 13.94 -3.03 -1.86
N LEU A 27 13.21 -2.07 -1.32
CA LEU A 27 12.08 -1.51 -2.02
C LEU A 27 12.55 -0.65 -3.21
N ARG A 28 11.88 -0.76 -4.36
CA ARG A 28 12.20 0.01 -5.58
C ARG A 28 11.83 1.49 -5.43
N GLU A 29 12.52 2.37 -6.16
CA GLU A 29 12.30 3.83 -6.11
C GLU A 29 10.84 4.24 -6.39
N ASN A 30 10.22 3.65 -7.41
CA ASN A 30 8.82 3.92 -7.73
C ASN A 30 7.87 3.59 -6.57
N HIS A 31 8.16 2.56 -5.77
CA HIS A 31 7.36 2.25 -4.58
C HIS A 31 7.56 3.29 -3.48
N TYR A 32 8.76 3.88 -3.35
CA TYR A 32 9.00 4.99 -2.41
C TYR A 32 8.20 6.24 -2.79
N GLU A 33 8.15 6.60 -4.06
CA GLU A 33 7.30 7.72 -4.54
C GLU A 33 5.83 7.50 -4.14
N ILE A 34 5.34 6.27 -4.35
CA ILE A 34 3.96 5.88 -4.05
C ILE A 34 3.69 5.89 -2.54
N LEU A 35 4.61 5.35 -1.73
CA LEU A 35 4.51 5.40 -0.26
C LEU A 35 4.53 6.83 0.27
N ASN A 36 5.42 7.68 -0.24
CA ASN A 36 5.51 9.08 0.14
C ASN A 36 4.19 9.81 -0.16
N ALA A 37 3.63 9.63 -1.36
CA ALA A 37 2.35 10.21 -1.73
C ALA A 37 1.21 9.70 -0.84
N PHE A 38 1.15 8.38 -0.62
CA PHE A 38 0.12 7.75 0.20
C PHE A 38 0.15 8.24 1.65
N ILE A 39 1.31 8.18 2.30
CA ILE A 39 1.45 8.54 3.71
C ILE A 39 1.14 10.03 3.91
N ASN A 40 1.76 10.89 3.11
CA ASN A 40 1.64 12.34 3.29
C ASN A 40 0.24 12.88 2.93
N GLN A 41 -0.55 12.19 2.09
CA GLN A 41 -1.92 12.62 1.75
C GLN A 41 -2.97 11.98 2.65
N LYS A 42 -2.85 10.68 2.98
CA LYS A 42 -3.85 9.97 3.78
C LYS A 42 -3.74 10.31 5.27
N TYR A 43 -2.53 10.46 5.78
CA TYR A 43 -2.27 10.63 7.21
C TYR A 43 -1.74 12.03 7.55
N ASN A 44 -1.99 13.02 6.70
CA ASN A 44 -1.54 14.41 6.89
C ASN A 44 -1.97 15.08 8.21
N HIS A 45 -2.94 14.50 8.92
CA HIS A 45 -3.44 14.96 10.21
C HIS A 45 -2.73 14.29 11.40
N GLU A 46 -1.96 13.22 11.16
CA GLU A 46 -1.21 12.50 12.19
C GLU A 46 0.17 13.14 12.37
N LYS A 47 0.56 13.44 13.61
CA LYS A 47 1.89 14.05 13.89
C LYS A 47 3.04 13.07 13.63
N THR A 48 2.83 11.81 13.97
CA THR A 48 3.83 10.74 13.88
C THR A 48 3.18 9.47 13.37
N ILE A 49 3.84 8.78 12.45
CA ILE A 49 3.38 7.50 11.92
C ILE A 49 4.51 6.49 12.12
N TYR A 50 4.22 5.46 12.91
CA TYR A 50 5.10 4.30 12.98
C TYR A 50 4.81 3.37 11.79
N ILE A 51 5.85 2.93 11.09
CA ILE A 51 5.72 2.04 9.94
C ILE A 51 6.44 0.72 10.18
N ASN A 52 5.78 -0.40 9.87
CA ASN A 52 6.45 -1.68 9.84
C ASN A 52 7.39 -1.73 8.64
N LYS A 53 8.70 -1.85 8.89
CA LYS A 53 9.73 -1.85 7.84
C LYS A 53 9.61 -3.01 6.86
N ASN A 54 8.85 -4.05 7.15
CA ASN A 54 8.74 -5.23 6.30
C ASN A 54 7.47 -5.21 5.46
N ILE A 55 7.64 -5.32 4.15
CA ILE A 55 6.56 -5.57 3.20
C ILE A 55 6.63 -7.03 2.80
N VAL A 56 5.55 -7.75 3.10
CA VAL A 56 5.34 -9.11 2.61
C VAL A 56 4.21 -9.03 1.61
N GLN A 57 4.57 -9.05 0.33
CA GLN A 57 3.61 -8.96 -0.77
C GLN A 57 2.60 -10.11 -0.65
N LYS A 58 1.36 -9.77 -0.32
CA LYS A 58 0.26 -10.72 -0.31
C LYS A 58 -0.36 -10.84 -1.70
N LYS A 59 -1.15 -11.89 -1.88
CA LYS A 59 -2.05 -12.03 -3.02
C LYS A 59 -3.14 -10.96 -2.93
N TYR A 60 -3.55 -10.41 -4.08
CA TYR A 60 -4.68 -9.50 -4.19
C TYR A 60 -5.96 -10.23 -3.79
N SER A 61 -6.82 -9.54 -3.05
CA SER A 61 -8.11 -10.09 -2.64
C SER A 61 -9.17 -9.70 -3.65
N SER A 62 -9.82 -10.69 -4.25
CA SER A 62 -10.98 -10.50 -5.15
C SER A 62 -12.14 -9.77 -4.47
N ASN A 63 -12.20 -9.77 -3.12
CA ASN A 63 -13.15 -8.95 -2.37
C ASN A 63 -13.02 -7.45 -2.65
N PHE A 64 -11.84 -6.96 -3.05
CA PHE A 64 -11.68 -5.56 -3.46
C PHE A 64 -12.58 -5.23 -4.65
N LYS A 65 -12.54 -6.05 -5.72
CA LYS A 65 -13.40 -5.87 -6.91
C LYS A 65 -14.88 -5.81 -6.53
N ILE A 66 -15.33 -6.73 -5.68
CA ILE A 66 -16.71 -6.77 -5.19
C ILE A 66 -17.08 -5.48 -4.44
N LYS A 67 -16.22 -5.01 -3.53
CA LYS A 67 -16.46 -3.80 -2.74
C LYS A 67 -16.41 -2.54 -3.59
N TYR A 68 -15.46 -2.44 -4.52
CA TYR A 68 -15.33 -1.33 -5.44
C TYR A 68 -16.57 -1.21 -6.34
N ASN A 69 -17.03 -2.31 -6.94
CA ASN A 69 -18.26 -2.33 -7.75
C ASN A 69 -19.50 -1.97 -6.93
N LYS A 70 -19.55 -2.37 -5.65
CA LYS A 70 -20.61 -1.93 -4.74
C LYS A 70 -20.59 -0.41 -4.54
N LEU A 71 -19.42 0.23 -4.40
CA LEU A 71 -19.31 1.69 -4.27
C LEU A 71 -19.79 2.40 -5.55
N LEU A 72 -19.45 1.86 -6.72
CA LEU A 72 -19.96 2.36 -8.00
C LEU A 72 -21.49 2.25 -8.10
N ASN A 73 -22.07 1.14 -7.67
CA ASN A 73 -23.53 0.98 -7.65
C ASN A 73 -24.20 1.90 -6.63
N ILE A 74 -23.59 2.14 -5.47
CA ILE A 74 -24.07 3.14 -4.50
C ILE A 74 -24.08 4.53 -5.15
N TYR A 75 -23.01 4.91 -5.85
CA TYR A 75 -22.96 6.16 -6.61
C TYR A 75 -24.10 6.24 -7.62
N LYS A 76 -24.22 5.27 -8.54
CA LYS A 76 -25.22 5.29 -9.62
C LYS A 76 -26.65 5.43 -9.08
N ASN A 77 -26.99 4.67 -8.05
CA ASN A 77 -28.31 4.74 -7.43
C ASN A 77 -28.56 6.08 -6.73
N ALA A 78 -27.55 6.57 -6.01
CA ALA A 78 -27.66 7.82 -5.27
C ALA A 78 -27.72 9.04 -6.21
N ASP A 79 -26.94 9.03 -7.28
CA ASP A 79 -26.93 10.07 -8.31
C ASP A 79 -28.27 10.13 -9.06
N SER A 80 -28.81 8.96 -9.45
CA SER A 80 -30.14 8.87 -10.05
C SER A 80 -31.20 9.53 -9.16
N ILE A 81 -31.25 9.18 -7.86
CA ILE A 81 -32.21 9.78 -6.92
C ILE A 81 -31.94 11.27 -6.72
N CYS A 82 -30.68 11.69 -6.62
CA CYS A 82 -30.31 13.09 -6.45
C CYS A 82 -30.83 13.96 -7.62
N ASN A 83 -30.76 13.43 -8.84
CA ASN A 83 -31.13 14.15 -10.05
C ASN A 83 -32.62 14.01 -10.44
N SER A 84 -33.34 13.01 -9.92
CA SER A 84 -34.73 12.72 -10.35
C SER A 84 -35.79 12.82 -9.26
N SER A 85 -35.42 12.83 -7.97
CA SER A 85 -36.38 12.88 -6.87
C SER A 85 -36.91 14.29 -6.62
N LEU A 86 -38.20 14.41 -6.29
CA LEU A 86 -38.80 15.65 -5.77
C LEU A 86 -38.83 15.69 -4.22
N ASP A 87 -38.62 14.55 -3.56
CA ASP A 87 -38.51 14.50 -2.09
C ASP A 87 -37.16 15.05 -1.62
N THR A 88 -37.21 16.21 -0.97
CA THR A 88 -36.04 16.92 -0.42
C THR A 88 -35.28 16.13 0.64
N LEU A 89 -35.94 15.26 1.42
CA LEU A 89 -35.27 14.45 2.44
C LEU A 89 -34.43 13.35 1.77
N SER A 90 -35.03 12.64 0.82
CA SER A 90 -34.34 11.65 -0.01
C SER A 90 -33.17 12.27 -0.78
N MET A 91 -33.37 13.44 -1.41
CA MET A 91 -32.28 14.16 -2.11
C MET A 91 -31.13 14.51 -1.16
N ARG A 92 -31.41 15.07 0.02
CA ARG A 92 -30.37 15.47 0.99
C ARG A 92 -29.45 14.31 1.37
N ILE A 93 -29.99 13.09 1.47
CA ILE A 93 -29.22 11.89 1.80
C ILE A 93 -28.47 11.37 0.58
N ASN A 94 -29.14 11.26 -0.56
CA ASN A 94 -28.57 10.61 -1.74
C ASN A 94 -27.56 11.50 -2.47
N CYS A 95 -27.77 12.81 -2.59
CA CYS A 95 -26.77 13.71 -3.17
C CYS A 95 -25.43 13.67 -2.43
N LYS A 96 -25.46 13.59 -1.08
CA LYS A 96 -24.22 13.41 -0.29
C LYS A 96 -23.53 12.09 -0.62
N LYS A 97 -24.29 11.00 -0.71
CA LYS A 97 -23.73 9.68 -1.08
C LYS A 97 -23.13 9.69 -2.49
N ALA A 98 -23.80 10.32 -3.46
CA ALA A 98 -23.28 10.48 -4.81
C ALA A 98 -21.95 11.25 -4.78
N TYR A 99 -21.94 12.45 -4.17
CA TYR A 99 -20.74 13.28 -4.04
C TYR A 99 -19.54 12.53 -3.43
N PHE A 100 -19.71 11.79 -2.34
CA PHE A 100 -18.59 11.08 -1.71
C PHE A 100 -18.05 9.89 -2.52
N ASN A 101 -18.87 9.29 -3.39
CA ASN A 101 -18.48 8.12 -4.19
C ASN A 101 -18.13 8.46 -5.65
N GLU A 102 -18.44 9.67 -6.11
CA GLU A 102 -18.15 10.18 -7.46
C GLU A 102 -16.68 9.98 -7.84
N LYS A 103 -15.76 10.16 -6.88
CA LYS A 103 -14.31 9.97 -7.08
C LYS A 103 -13.88 8.60 -7.60
N TYR A 104 -14.75 7.58 -7.53
CA TYR A 104 -14.48 6.25 -8.05
C TYR A 104 -15.00 6.05 -9.48
N VAL A 105 -15.85 6.93 -9.99
CA VAL A 105 -16.47 6.82 -11.32
C VAL A 105 -15.40 6.95 -12.40
N GLY A 106 -15.34 5.96 -13.30
CA GLY A 106 -14.34 5.92 -14.38
C GLY A 106 -12.89 5.85 -13.90
N LEU A 107 -12.65 5.51 -12.62
CA LEU A 107 -11.31 5.47 -12.06
C LEU A 107 -10.59 4.17 -12.41
N LEU A 108 -11.25 3.03 -12.25
CA LEU A 108 -10.75 1.71 -12.63
C LEU A 108 -11.69 1.08 -13.64
N GLU A 109 -11.13 0.57 -14.73
CA GLU A 109 -11.86 -0.22 -15.71
C GLU A 109 -11.87 -1.70 -15.29
N ASP A 110 -12.78 -2.50 -15.85
CA ASP A 110 -12.81 -3.94 -15.58
C ASP A 110 -11.50 -4.63 -15.97
N THR A 111 -10.82 -4.12 -17.00
CA THR A 111 -9.49 -4.54 -17.44
C THR A 111 -8.43 -4.36 -16.36
N ASP A 112 -8.43 -3.22 -15.64
CA ASP A 112 -7.52 -2.99 -14.51
C ASP A 112 -7.79 -3.96 -13.36
N LEU A 113 -9.06 -4.17 -13.03
CA LEU A 113 -9.49 -5.06 -11.94
C LEU A 113 -9.09 -6.51 -12.22
N ASP A 114 -9.27 -6.96 -13.46
CA ASP A 114 -8.87 -8.29 -13.91
C ASP A 114 -7.35 -8.44 -13.97
N PHE A 115 -6.63 -7.38 -14.34
CA PHE A 115 -5.17 -7.39 -14.35
C PHE A 115 -4.59 -7.54 -12.95
N PHE A 116 -5.13 -6.83 -11.95
CA PHE A 116 -4.72 -7.00 -10.55
C PHE A 116 -4.90 -8.45 -10.08
N GLU A 117 -6.05 -9.04 -10.38
CA GLU A 117 -6.34 -10.42 -9.99
C GLU A 117 -5.38 -11.41 -10.65
N LYS A 118 -5.14 -11.29 -11.96
CA LYS A 118 -4.25 -12.19 -12.72
C LYS A 118 -2.78 -12.07 -12.30
N THR A 119 -2.26 -10.86 -12.18
CA THR A 119 -0.84 -10.64 -11.84
C THR A 119 -0.53 -11.04 -10.39
N SER A 120 -1.53 -10.96 -9.52
CA SER A 120 -1.38 -11.31 -8.11
C SER A 120 -1.38 -12.82 -7.79
N ASN A 121 -1.76 -13.68 -8.74
CA ASN A 121 -1.80 -15.12 -8.57
C ASN A 121 -0.39 -15.77 -8.55
N ARG A 122 0.67 -14.98 -8.75
CA ARG A 122 2.06 -15.45 -8.67
C ARG A 122 2.46 -15.61 -7.20
N ASN A 123 3.17 -16.68 -6.86
CA ASN A 123 3.71 -16.88 -5.52
C ASN A 123 4.76 -15.81 -5.19
N PHE A 124 4.34 -14.69 -4.58
CA PHE A 124 5.27 -13.67 -4.09
C PHE A 124 5.90 -14.16 -2.79
N LYS A 125 7.14 -14.66 -2.89
CA LYS A 125 7.98 -14.94 -1.71
C LYS A 125 8.95 -13.79 -1.40
N GLU A 126 8.88 -12.70 -2.15
CA GLU A 126 9.78 -11.57 -1.99
C GLU A 126 9.37 -10.73 -0.77
N ARG A 127 10.23 -10.73 0.25
CA ARG A 127 10.16 -9.81 1.37
C ARG A 127 10.94 -8.56 0.99
N GLN A 128 10.25 -7.42 0.94
CA GLN A 128 10.87 -6.13 0.71
C GLN A 128 10.99 -5.36 2.03
N VAL A 129 12.05 -4.56 2.15
CA VAL A 129 12.34 -3.75 3.34
C VAL A 129 12.28 -2.27 2.99
N ILE A 130 11.52 -1.52 3.77
CA ILE A 130 11.42 -0.07 3.72
C ILE A 130 12.59 0.51 4.51
N ASP A 131 13.51 1.17 3.82
CA ASP A 131 14.38 2.18 4.41
C ASP A 131 13.60 3.51 4.58
N THR A 132 13.24 3.84 5.83
CA THR A 132 12.49 5.07 6.13
C THR A 132 13.28 6.34 5.86
N LYS A 133 14.61 6.28 5.72
CA LYS A 133 15.42 7.46 5.36
C LYS A 133 15.14 7.94 3.94
N LYS A 134 14.60 7.07 3.08
CA LYS A 134 14.16 7.40 1.72
C LYS A 134 12.72 7.94 1.68
N LEU A 135 12.01 7.95 2.81
CA LEU A 135 10.70 8.58 2.91
C LEU A 135 10.86 10.06 3.26
N ILE A 136 9.98 10.88 2.69
CA ILE A 136 9.99 12.34 2.85
C ILE A 136 8.88 12.71 3.83
N ASP A 137 9.28 13.22 4.99
CA ASP A 137 8.39 13.75 6.02
C ASP A 137 7.89 15.14 5.58
N ILE A 138 6.73 15.21 4.90
CA ILE A 138 6.12 16.48 4.51
C ILE A 138 5.12 16.93 5.58
N SER A 139 4.19 16.05 5.93
CA SER A 139 3.10 16.35 6.87
C SER A 139 3.20 15.58 8.19
N SER A 140 3.71 14.36 8.14
CA SER A 140 3.84 13.48 9.30
C SER A 140 5.27 13.00 9.45
N LYS A 141 5.76 12.88 10.69
CA LYS A 141 7.06 12.27 10.96
C LYS A 141 6.96 10.75 10.81
N ILE A 142 7.69 10.16 9.87
CA ILE A 142 7.67 8.71 9.63
C ILE A 142 8.81 8.05 10.39
N ILE A 143 8.47 7.13 11.30
CA ILE A 143 9.45 6.54 12.23
C ILE A 143 9.40 5.02 12.15
N ASN A 144 10.58 4.40 12.13
CA ASN A 144 10.72 2.96 12.34
C ASN A 144 10.40 2.58 13.79
N HIS A 145 9.87 1.39 13.98
CA HIS A 145 9.77 0.80 15.30
C HIS A 145 11.14 0.46 15.91
N THR A 146 11.18 0.31 17.22
CA THR A 146 12.35 -0.23 17.91
C THR A 146 12.57 -1.71 17.58
N GLU A 147 13.80 -2.20 17.72
CA GLU A 147 14.10 -3.63 17.54
C GLU A 147 13.33 -4.52 18.53
N LYS A 148 12.94 -4.00 19.71
CA LYS A 148 12.08 -4.70 20.66
C LYS A 148 10.70 -4.99 20.06
N PHE A 149 10.08 -3.99 19.44
CA PHE A 149 8.80 -4.16 18.76
C PHE A 149 8.88 -5.26 17.69
N TYR A 150 9.92 -5.25 16.84
CA TYR A 150 10.06 -6.25 15.78
C TYR A 150 10.27 -7.68 16.30
N LYS A 151 10.90 -7.85 17.48
CA LYS A 151 11.07 -9.15 18.13
C LYS A 151 9.79 -9.64 18.82
N GLU A 152 8.92 -8.73 19.22
CA GLU A 152 7.74 -8.99 20.05
C GLU A 152 6.40 -8.72 19.34
N GLU A 153 6.37 -8.43 18.03
CA GLU A 153 5.18 -8.03 17.24
C GLU A 153 3.97 -8.98 17.43
N HIS A 154 4.22 -10.25 17.78
CA HIS A 154 3.18 -11.26 18.01
C HIS A 154 2.73 -11.41 19.48
N LYS A 155 3.35 -10.71 20.43
CA LYS A 155 3.23 -11.00 21.87
C LYS A 155 2.58 -9.89 22.70
N ASN A 156 2.58 -8.63 22.25
CA ASN A 156 2.03 -7.52 23.05
C ASN A 156 1.36 -6.45 22.17
N LEU A 157 0.10 -6.14 22.49
CA LEU A 157 -0.70 -5.09 21.83
C LEU A 157 -0.44 -3.68 22.41
N ASN A 158 0.32 -3.57 23.50
CA ASN A 158 0.47 -2.36 24.32
C ASN A 158 1.81 -1.61 24.12
N PHE A 159 2.36 -1.59 22.90
CA PHE A 159 3.54 -0.76 22.63
C PHE A 159 3.13 0.71 22.42
N LYS A 160 3.90 1.65 22.99
CA LYS A 160 3.77 3.09 22.70
C LYS A 160 3.90 3.43 21.22
N GLU A 161 4.48 2.52 20.44
CA GLU A 161 4.71 2.63 19.01
C GLU A 161 3.50 2.13 18.18
N THR A 162 2.37 1.83 18.82
CA THR A 162 1.11 1.48 18.14
C THR A 162 0.17 2.71 18.06
N PRO A 163 -0.62 2.84 16.97
CA PRO A 163 -0.77 1.90 15.87
C PRO A 163 0.37 1.99 14.83
N SER A 164 0.68 0.86 14.19
CA SER A 164 1.70 0.70 13.14
C SER A 164 1.06 0.58 11.77
N LEU A 165 1.52 1.37 10.80
CA LEU A 165 1.16 1.19 9.40
C LEU A 165 1.90 -0.02 8.83
N LYS A 166 1.15 -1.03 8.40
CA LYS A 166 1.68 -2.23 7.75
C LYS A 166 1.27 -2.26 6.28
N ILE A 167 2.24 -2.30 5.39
CA ILE A 167 2.03 -2.41 3.94
C ILE A 167 2.09 -3.90 3.55
N HIS A 168 1.04 -4.35 2.88
CA HIS A 168 0.87 -5.72 2.41
C HIS A 168 1.19 -5.91 0.93
N GLY A 169 1.44 -4.82 0.20
CA GLY A 169 1.89 -4.91 -1.18
C GLY A 169 1.40 -3.77 -2.05
N PHE A 170 1.96 -3.72 -3.26
CA PHE A 170 1.60 -2.78 -4.32
C PHE A 170 1.08 -3.56 -5.52
N TYR A 171 -0.02 -3.12 -6.11
CA TYR A 171 -0.62 -3.74 -7.28
C TYR A 171 -0.77 -2.67 -8.35
N PHE A 172 -0.01 -2.82 -9.43
CA PHE A 172 0.00 -1.87 -10.54
C PHE A 172 -0.99 -2.28 -11.61
N SER A 173 -1.70 -1.30 -12.15
CA SER A 173 -2.44 -1.45 -13.40
C SER A 173 -1.46 -1.74 -14.54
N GLU A 174 -1.97 -2.27 -15.65
CA GLU A 174 -1.16 -2.63 -16.80
C GLU A 174 -0.37 -1.43 -17.35
N ASN A 175 -1.04 -0.28 -17.48
CA ASN A 175 -0.43 0.97 -17.94
C ASN A 175 0.37 1.71 -16.85
N LYS A 176 0.40 1.19 -15.61
CA LYS A 176 1.10 1.75 -14.44
C LYS A 176 0.67 3.17 -14.06
N ASN A 177 -0.50 3.63 -14.49
CA ASN A 177 -1.06 4.93 -14.09
C ASN A 177 -1.91 4.83 -12.82
N LEU A 178 -2.31 3.63 -12.43
CA LEU A 178 -3.02 3.35 -11.19
C LEU A 178 -2.25 2.32 -10.36
N VAL A 179 -2.22 2.53 -9.05
CA VAL A 179 -1.68 1.58 -8.09
C VAL A 179 -2.63 1.41 -6.92
N LEU A 180 -2.82 0.16 -6.51
CA LEU A 180 -3.42 -0.18 -5.23
C LEU A 180 -2.31 -0.46 -4.22
N ILE A 181 -2.37 0.17 -3.06
CA ILE A 181 -1.54 -0.19 -1.90
C ILE A 181 -2.44 -0.96 -0.94
N ALA A 182 -2.16 -2.25 -0.73
CA ALA A 182 -2.80 -2.98 0.36
C ALA A 182 -2.11 -2.62 1.67
N TYR A 183 -2.88 -2.23 2.68
CA TYR A 183 -2.34 -1.88 4.00
C TYR A 183 -3.34 -2.17 5.11
N MET A 184 -2.85 -2.19 6.34
CA MET A 184 -3.67 -2.20 7.54
C MET A 184 -2.95 -1.40 8.65
N MET A 185 -3.70 -0.97 9.66
CA MET A 185 -3.12 -0.45 10.89
C MET A 185 -3.11 -1.56 11.95
N PHE A 186 -1.95 -1.83 12.53
CA PHE A 186 -1.78 -2.84 13.57
C PHE A 186 -1.68 -2.18 14.96
N PRO A 187 -2.27 -2.75 16.02
CA PRO A 187 -3.09 -3.97 16.01
C PRO A 187 -4.48 -3.77 15.39
N LEU A 188 -5.02 -4.86 14.80
CA LEU A 188 -6.33 -4.89 14.14
C LEU A 188 -7.49 -4.48 15.05
N SER A 189 -7.29 -4.49 16.38
CA SER A 189 -8.27 -4.00 17.35
C SER A 189 -8.47 -2.48 17.31
N LEU A 190 -7.52 -1.72 16.75
CA LEU A 190 -7.55 -0.26 16.78
C LEU A 190 -8.18 0.38 15.53
N ARG A 191 -8.27 -0.32 14.39
CA ARG A 191 -8.85 0.20 13.13
C ARG A 191 -9.36 -0.92 12.20
N ASN A 192 -10.00 -0.52 11.10
CA ASN A 192 -10.46 -1.40 10.02
C ASN A 192 -9.37 -2.40 9.59
N GLY A 193 -9.79 -3.59 9.14
CA GLY A 193 -8.90 -4.66 8.69
C GLY A 193 -8.10 -4.31 7.42
N LEU A 194 -7.99 -5.25 6.49
CA LEU A 194 -7.25 -4.98 5.26
C LEU A 194 -7.97 -3.93 4.40
N GLU A 195 -7.25 -2.88 4.01
CA GLU A 195 -7.71 -1.81 3.12
C GLU A 195 -6.82 -1.73 1.87
N TYR A 196 -7.40 -1.28 0.77
CA TYR A 196 -6.68 -0.93 -0.45
C TYR A 196 -6.79 0.56 -0.70
N GLY A 197 -5.66 1.27 -0.62
CA GLY A 197 -5.54 2.66 -1.01
C GLY A 197 -5.34 2.76 -2.52
N ILE A 198 -6.13 3.59 -3.19
CA ILE A 198 -6.04 3.80 -4.63
C ILE A 198 -5.29 5.09 -4.89
N LEU A 199 -4.21 5.02 -5.66
CA LEU A 199 -3.48 6.19 -6.14
C LEU A 199 -3.49 6.22 -7.67
N LYS A 200 -3.60 7.43 -8.20
CA LYS A 200 -3.54 7.72 -9.64
C LYS A 200 -2.34 8.60 -9.94
N LYS A 201 -1.60 8.26 -10.99
CA LYS A 201 -0.51 9.07 -11.53
C LYS A 201 -1.10 10.20 -12.36
N GLU A 202 -0.94 11.42 -11.89
CA GLU A 202 -1.44 12.62 -12.54
C GLU A 202 -0.38 13.18 -13.50
N LYS A 203 -0.77 13.32 -14.78
CA LYS A 203 0.08 13.86 -15.86
C LYS A 203 1.43 13.14 -16.00
N GLY A 204 1.54 11.90 -15.53
CA GLY A 204 2.80 11.14 -15.52
C GLY A 204 3.84 11.65 -14.50
N ILE A 205 3.49 12.61 -13.63
CA ILE A 205 4.44 13.31 -12.76
C ILE A 205 4.31 12.89 -11.30
N TRP A 206 3.11 12.97 -10.72
CA TRP A 206 2.92 12.78 -9.28
C TRP A 206 1.75 11.86 -8.97
N TRP A 207 1.78 11.24 -7.79
CA TRP A 207 0.73 10.31 -7.35
C TRP A 207 -0.29 11.01 -6.46
N ARG A 208 -1.56 11.01 -6.88
CA ARG A 208 -2.68 11.51 -6.09
C ARG A 208 -3.40 10.35 -5.40
N PHE A 209 -3.58 10.45 -4.10
CA PHE A 209 -4.40 9.53 -3.34
C PHE A 209 -5.89 9.86 -3.55
N ILE A 210 -6.66 8.88 -4.02
CA ILE A 210 -8.08 9.05 -4.33
C ILE A 210 -8.96 8.67 -3.14
N GLY A 211 -8.61 7.57 -2.48
CA GLY A 211 -9.39 7.00 -1.40
C GLY A 211 -8.99 5.58 -1.09
N SER A 212 -9.72 4.96 -0.18
CA SER A 212 -9.48 3.59 0.25
C SER A 212 -10.76 2.78 0.21
N VAL A 213 -10.61 1.49 -0.11
CA VAL A 213 -11.68 0.50 -0.05
C VAL A 213 -11.28 -0.57 0.96
N GLY A 214 -12.04 -0.66 2.05
CA GLY A 214 -11.88 -1.73 3.04
C GLY A 214 -12.50 -3.03 2.56
N ILE A 215 -11.75 -4.14 2.64
CA ILE A 215 -12.24 -5.46 2.23
C ILE A 215 -12.78 -6.30 3.39
N ASP A 216 -12.30 -6.04 4.61
CA ASP A 216 -12.77 -6.72 5.82
C ASP A 216 -13.47 -5.73 6.76
N LYS A 217 -14.64 -6.13 7.27
CA LYS A 217 -15.13 -5.68 8.56
C LYS A 217 -14.82 -6.80 9.54
N THR A 218 -13.81 -6.64 10.38
CA THR A 218 -13.85 -7.36 11.65
C THR A 218 -15.00 -6.73 12.44
N ILE A 219 -16.16 -7.39 12.40
CA ILE A 219 -17.15 -7.24 13.45
C ILE A 219 -16.43 -7.74 14.70
N ILE A 220 -15.96 -6.85 15.57
CA ILE A 220 -15.63 -7.23 16.93
C ILE A 220 -16.99 -7.45 17.61
N SER A 221 -17.54 -8.66 17.47
CA SER A 221 -18.51 -9.15 18.44
C SER A 221 -17.68 -9.52 19.66
N HIS A 222 -17.72 -8.68 20.69
CA HIS A 222 -17.35 -9.12 22.03
C HIS A 222 -18.31 -10.25 22.43
N GLN A 223 -17.79 -11.47 22.56
CA GLN A 223 -18.27 -12.47 23.50
C GLN A 223 -17.24 -12.57 24.60
#